data_AF-C6W207-F1
#
_entry.id   AF-C6W207-F1
#
_cell.length_a   1.000
_cell.length_b   1.000
_cell.length_c   1.000
_cell.angle_alpha   90.00
_cell.angle_beta   90.00
_cell.angle_gamma   90.00
#
_symmetry.space_group_name_H-M   'P 1'
#
loop_
_entity.id
_entity.type
_entity.pdbx_description
1 polymer ?
#
loop_
_entity_poly.entity_id
_entity_poly.type
_entity_poly.pdbx_seq_one_letter_code
_entity_poly.pdbx_strand_id
1 'polypeptide(L)'
;MNLKTIGYAMGITILAAACNQHRQQVTDSGLKYTLFEHKDDAKKAELGNIMTFHLVLKNGTDSTLRDTYKENNPVKMVLQAPPYKGSFEEGLTLLAAGDSAKFLVNADTLFAKIGQPMPPMIKKGSELSFTVKVVSVLTSEEFQKQQAEAGKKQKDIDAKIIDEYLAKNNLTAKARKTASGLVYVPQTEGTGASPTPGDNVKVHYTGKFLDGKEFDSSKSGGKPLDMQVGAGMVIQGWDEGLTLMKKGEKGLLLIPSGLAYGPDQYGPIPGNSVLQFEMELLDITKGTKPAGPALPSPAPAK
;
A
#
# COMPACT_ATOMS: atom_id res chain seq x y z
N MET A 1 -47.83 -39.32 -54.34
CA MET A 1 -47.10 -38.22 -53.67
C MET A 1 -45.62 -38.52 -53.79
N ASN A 2 -44.90 -37.71 -54.58
CA ASN A 2 -43.60 -38.07 -55.16
C ASN A 2 -42.43 -37.48 -54.35
N LEU A 3 -41.39 -38.28 -54.16
CA LEU A 3 -40.12 -37.95 -53.52
C LEU A 3 -39.26 -37.02 -54.40
N LYS A 4 -38.56 -36.07 -53.76
CA LYS A 4 -37.19 -35.56 -54.04
C LYS A 4 -37.12 -34.04 -53.87
N THR A 5 -36.48 -33.57 -52.79
CA THR A 5 -35.27 -32.74 -52.88
C THR A 5 -34.65 -32.53 -51.50
N ILE A 6 -33.35 -32.78 -51.45
CA ILE A 6 -32.42 -32.58 -50.34
C ILE A 6 -31.99 -31.11 -50.35
N GLY A 7 -31.93 -30.48 -49.19
CA GLY A 7 -31.42 -29.12 -49.03
C GLY A 7 -31.18 -28.78 -47.57
N TYR A 8 -30.06 -29.27 -47.04
CA TYR A 8 -29.50 -28.88 -45.75
C TYR A 8 -29.11 -27.39 -45.80
N ALA A 9 -29.65 -26.58 -44.88
CA ALA A 9 -29.09 -25.28 -44.54
C ALA A 9 -29.32 -25.01 -43.04
N MET A 10 -28.55 -25.71 -42.20
CA MET A 10 -28.27 -25.23 -40.85
C MET A 10 -27.36 -24.02 -40.97
N GLY A 11 -27.95 -22.82 -40.93
CA GLY A 11 -27.22 -21.58 -40.74
C GLY A 11 -26.70 -21.50 -39.31
N ILE A 12 -25.51 -22.05 -39.08
CA ILE A 12 -24.73 -21.78 -37.87
C ILE A 12 -24.26 -20.33 -37.95
N THR A 13 -24.93 -19.43 -37.24
CA THR A 13 -24.43 -18.07 -37.01
C THR A 13 -23.45 -18.11 -35.84
N ILE A 14 -22.21 -18.48 -36.11
CA ILE A 14 -21.08 -18.27 -35.21
C ILE A 14 -20.06 -17.48 -36.00
N LEU A 15 -19.72 -16.27 -35.53
CA LEU A 15 -18.42 -15.57 -35.64
C LEU A 15 -18.61 -14.04 -35.65
N ALA A 16 -18.43 -13.39 -34.50
CA ALA A 16 -17.83 -12.05 -34.39
C ALA A 16 -17.65 -11.61 -32.91
N ALA A 17 -16.78 -12.26 -32.14
CA ALA A 17 -16.34 -11.69 -30.85
C ALA A 17 -14.82 -11.75 -30.62
N ALA A 18 -14.04 -12.28 -31.56
CA ALA A 18 -12.58 -12.46 -31.40
C ALA A 18 -11.71 -11.46 -32.19
N CYS A 19 -12.29 -10.53 -32.96
CA CYS A 19 -11.53 -9.74 -33.95
C CYS A 19 -11.05 -8.36 -33.49
N ASN A 20 -11.30 -7.94 -32.25
CA ASN A 20 -10.94 -6.59 -31.78
C ASN A 20 -9.90 -6.52 -30.64
N GLN A 21 -9.47 -7.67 -30.10
CA GLN A 21 -8.31 -7.73 -29.22
C GLN A 21 -7.08 -7.30 -30.03
N HIS A 22 -6.28 -6.37 -29.50
CA HIS A 22 -5.06 -5.78 -30.09
C HIS A 22 -5.26 -4.68 -31.14
N ARG A 23 -6.50 -4.31 -31.49
CA ARG A 23 -6.76 -3.15 -32.36
C ARG A 23 -6.91 -1.87 -31.52
N GLN A 24 -6.33 -0.77 -31.99
CA GLN A 24 -6.62 0.55 -31.44
C GLN A 24 -8.06 0.97 -31.80
N GLN A 25 -8.79 1.36 -30.77
CA GLN A 25 -10.16 1.83 -30.79
C GLN A 25 -10.21 3.25 -30.23
N VAL A 26 -11.30 3.96 -30.49
CA VAL A 26 -11.53 5.32 -29.99
C VAL A 26 -12.91 5.35 -29.37
N THR A 27 -13.03 5.81 -28.12
CA THR A 27 -14.33 6.01 -27.49
C THR A 27 -15.06 7.22 -28.09
N ASP A 28 -16.36 7.36 -27.83
CA ASP A 28 -17.15 8.53 -28.27
C ASP A 28 -16.61 9.86 -27.74
N SER A 29 -15.84 9.83 -26.65
CA SER A 29 -15.19 10.99 -26.05
C SER A 29 -13.84 11.34 -26.70
N GLY A 30 -13.32 10.48 -27.57
CA GLY A 30 -12.03 10.62 -28.22
C GLY A 30 -10.87 9.89 -27.53
N LEU A 31 -11.11 9.11 -26.46
CA LEU A 31 -10.06 8.33 -25.80
C LEU A 31 -9.61 7.19 -26.72
N LYS A 32 -8.33 7.18 -27.09
CA LYS A 32 -7.75 6.06 -27.83
C LYS A 32 -7.33 4.96 -26.87
N TYR A 33 -7.70 3.72 -27.17
CA TYR A 33 -7.33 2.57 -26.36
C TYR A 33 -7.10 1.30 -27.18
N THR A 34 -6.38 0.34 -26.61
CA THR A 34 -6.20 -1.01 -27.16
C THR A 34 -6.43 -2.01 -26.04
N LEU A 35 -7.38 -2.93 -26.20
CA LEU A 35 -7.58 -4.05 -25.29
C LEU A 35 -6.66 -5.21 -25.70
N PHE A 36 -5.91 -5.79 -24.76
CA PHE A 36 -5.03 -6.93 -25.02
C PHE A 36 -5.66 -8.23 -24.50
N GLU A 37 -6.15 -8.22 -23.27
CA GLU A 37 -6.92 -9.32 -22.68
C GLU A 37 -8.29 -8.79 -22.24
N HIS A 38 -9.33 -9.56 -22.54
CA HIS A 38 -10.68 -9.29 -22.08
C HIS A 38 -11.40 -10.59 -21.75
N LYS A 39 -12.15 -10.60 -20.65
CA LYS A 39 -13.04 -11.70 -20.28
C LYS A 39 -14.47 -11.20 -20.16
N ASP A 40 -15.34 -11.67 -21.06
CA ASP A 40 -16.75 -11.23 -21.14
C ASP A 40 -17.55 -11.57 -19.88
N ASP A 41 -17.13 -12.57 -19.11
CA ASP A 41 -17.78 -13.06 -17.88
C ASP A 41 -17.19 -12.46 -16.59
N ALA A 42 -16.13 -11.65 -16.69
CA ALA A 42 -15.50 -11.06 -15.52
C ALA A 42 -16.33 -9.90 -14.94
N LYS A 43 -16.28 -9.75 -13.61
CA LYS A 43 -16.92 -8.64 -12.89
C LYS A 43 -16.40 -7.31 -13.44
N LYS A 44 -17.25 -6.59 -14.16
CA LYS A 44 -16.97 -5.25 -14.67
C LYS A 44 -16.85 -4.27 -13.50
N ALA A 45 -15.96 -3.29 -13.63
CA ALA A 45 -15.81 -2.28 -12.62
C ALA A 45 -16.99 -1.30 -12.60
N GLU A 46 -17.60 -1.16 -11.42
CA GLU A 46 -18.64 -0.18 -11.16
C GLU A 46 -18.08 1.03 -10.40
N LEU A 47 -18.72 2.19 -10.53
CA LEU A 47 -18.35 3.36 -9.76
C LEU A 47 -18.49 3.06 -8.26
N GLY A 48 -17.53 3.51 -7.46
CA GLY A 48 -17.42 3.23 -6.03
C GLY A 48 -16.72 1.90 -5.70
N ASN A 49 -16.52 1.01 -6.67
CA ASN A 49 -15.71 -0.19 -6.44
C ASN A 49 -14.23 0.18 -6.29
N ILE A 50 -13.50 -0.60 -5.52
CA ILE A 50 -12.06 -0.54 -5.39
C ILE A 50 -11.45 -1.41 -6.47
N MET A 51 -10.73 -0.78 -7.40
CA MET A 51 -9.98 -1.43 -8.45
C MET A 51 -8.51 -1.53 -8.03
N THR A 52 -7.95 -2.74 -8.13
CA THR A 52 -6.50 -2.99 -8.00
C THR A 52 -5.94 -3.32 -9.37
N PHE A 53 -4.89 -2.62 -9.80
CA PHE A 53 -4.27 -2.85 -11.11
C PHE A 53 -2.79 -2.50 -11.13
N HIS A 54 -2.04 -3.15 -12.01
CA HIS A 54 -0.71 -2.69 -12.38
C HIS A 54 -0.79 -1.66 -13.50
N LEU A 55 0.02 -0.61 -13.39
CA LEU A 55 0.22 0.46 -14.35
C LEU A 55 1.67 0.50 -14.83
N VAL A 56 1.84 0.65 -16.15
CA VAL A 56 3.06 1.15 -16.79
C VAL A 56 2.72 2.45 -17.51
N LEU A 57 3.27 3.55 -17.03
CA LEU A 57 3.09 4.89 -17.59
C LEU A 57 4.32 5.27 -18.39
N LYS A 58 4.12 5.69 -19.64
CA LYS A 58 5.18 6.19 -20.52
C LYS A 58 4.82 7.53 -21.15
N ASN A 59 5.84 8.33 -21.46
CA ASN A 59 5.67 9.57 -22.23
C ASN A 59 5.64 9.30 -23.75
N GLY A 60 5.45 10.36 -24.55
CA GLY A 60 5.40 10.28 -26.02
C GLY A 60 6.72 9.87 -26.70
N THR A 61 7.83 9.76 -25.96
CA THR A 61 9.11 9.21 -26.46
C THR A 61 9.36 7.77 -25.98
N ASP A 62 8.32 7.10 -25.48
CA ASP A 62 8.34 5.74 -24.92
C ASP A 62 9.23 5.57 -23.66
N SER A 63 9.63 6.69 -23.04
CA SER A 63 10.34 6.66 -21.76
C SER A 63 9.36 6.35 -20.63
N THR A 64 9.70 5.35 -19.81
CA THR A 64 8.88 4.96 -18.65
C THR A 64 8.95 6.02 -17.56
N LEU A 65 7.78 6.56 -17.20
CA LEU A 65 7.59 7.48 -16.09
C LEU A 65 7.28 6.73 -14.79
N ARG A 66 6.56 5.61 -14.88
CA ARG A 66 6.20 4.76 -13.74
C ARG A 66 5.99 3.33 -14.17
N ASP A 67 6.39 2.37 -13.33
CA ASP A 67 6.22 0.94 -13.59
C ASP A 67 5.96 0.19 -12.28
N THR A 68 4.68 -0.02 -12.01
CA THR A 68 4.23 -0.67 -10.76
C THR A 68 4.60 -2.15 -10.67
N TYR A 69 4.97 -2.81 -11.78
CA TYR A 69 5.50 -4.17 -11.72
C TYR A 69 6.91 -4.16 -11.11
N LYS A 70 7.74 -3.20 -11.52
CA LYS A 70 9.09 -3.01 -10.95
C LYS A 70 9.04 -2.52 -9.51
N GLU A 71 8.03 -1.72 -9.17
CA GLU A 71 7.77 -1.29 -7.79
C GLU A 71 7.21 -2.43 -6.91
N ASN A 72 6.73 -3.53 -7.51
CA ASN A 72 5.96 -4.58 -6.84
C ASN A 72 4.80 -4.03 -5.98
N ASN A 73 4.20 -2.93 -6.43
CA ASN A 73 3.18 -2.20 -5.70
C ASN A 73 2.06 -1.76 -6.65
N PRO A 74 0.98 -2.57 -6.80
CA PRO A 74 -0.12 -2.23 -7.67
C PRO A 74 -0.89 -1.00 -7.16
N VAL A 75 -1.50 -0.25 -8.09
CA VAL A 75 -2.39 0.84 -7.75
C VAL A 75 -3.70 0.27 -7.21
N LYS A 76 -4.15 0.77 -6.05
CA LYS A 76 -5.47 0.50 -5.49
C LYS A 76 -6.22 1.83 -5.43
N MET A 77 -7.37 1.93 -6.07
CA MET A 77 -8.16 3.16 -6.04
C MET A 77 -9.65 2.87 -6.09
N VAL A 78 -10.44 3.76 -5.50
CA VAL A 78 -11.89 3.78 -5.73
C VAL A 78 -12.13 4.30 -7.14
N LEU A 79 -12.81 3.53 -7.96
CA LEU A 79 -13.22 3.95 -9.30
C LEU A 79 -14.27 5.04 -9.15
N GLN A 80 -13.92 6.27 -9.50
CA GLN A 80 -14.82 7.42 -9.46
C GLN A 80 -15.32 7.78 -10.85
N ALA A 81 -16.34 8.64 -10.90
CA ALA A 81 -16.83 9.18 -12.17
C ALA A 81 -15.65 9.87 -12.91
N PRO A 82 -15.51 9.67 -14.23
CA PRO A 82 -14.43 10.30 -14.98
C PRO A 82 -14.44 11.83 -14.82
N PRO A 83 -13.33 12.45 -14.44
CA PRO A 83 -13.28 13.89 -14.17
C PRO A 83 -13.51 14.74 -15.42
N TYR A 84 -13.28 14.17 -16.62
CA TYR A 84 -13.56 14.80 -17.90
C TYR A 84 -13.62 13.73 -19.01
N LYS A 85 -14.21 14.10 -20.15
CA LYS A 85 -14.27 13.28 -21.36
C LYS A 85 -12.86 13.00 -21.90
N GLY A 86 -12.54 11.74 -22.13
CA GLY A 86 -11.23 11.32 -22.61
C GLY A 86 -10.18 11.14 -21.50
N SER A 87 -10.60 11.06 -20.23
CA SER A 87 -9.67 10.87 -19.11
C SER A 87 -9.19 9.41 -19.01
N PHE A 88 -8.14 9.20 -18.22
CA PHE A 88 -7.67 7.85 -17.90
C PHE A 88 -8.72 7.02 -17.16
N GLU A 89 -9.44 7.64 -16.23
CA GLU A 89 -10.51 7.01 -15.44
C GLU A 89 -11.68 6.55 -16.31
N GLU A 90 -12.01 7.29 -17.39
CA GLU A 90 -12.98 6.81 -18.40
C GLU A 90 -12.53 5.46 -18.96
N GLY A 91 -11.25 5.34 -19.33
CA GLY A 91 -10.67 4.09 -19.79
C GLY A 91 -10.81 2.95 -18.78
N LEU A 92 -10.59 3.23 -17.48
CA LEU A 92 -10.75 2.23 -16.42
C LEU A 92 -12.18 1.68 -16.32
N THR A 93 -13.20 2.50 -16.62
CA THR A 93 -14.61 2.03 -16.62
C THR A 93 -14.92 0.99 -17.70
N LEU A 94 -14.04 0.86 -18.70
CA LEU A 94 -14.17 -0.14 -19.76
C LEU A 94 -13.67 -1.53 -19.32
N LEU A 95 -12.95 -1.62 -18.20
CA LEU A 95 -12.22 -2.82 -17.81
C LEU A 95 -12.97 -3.64 -16.76
N ALA A 96 -12.80 -4.96 -16.86
CA ALA A 96 -13.17 -5.94 -15.84
C ALA A 96 -11.93 -6.54 -15.16
N ALA A 97 -12.15 -7.30 -14.08
CA ALA A 97 -11.07 -8.01 -13.41
C ALA A 97 -10.35 -8.97 -14.37
N GLY A 98 -9.01 -8.86 -14.46
CA GLY A 98 -8.18 -9.66 -15.37
C GLY A 98 -7.90 -9.00 -16.72
N ASP A 99 -8.63 -7.95 -17.09
CA ASP A 99 -8.41 -7.26 -18.35
C ASP A 99 -7.06 -6.55 -18.41
N SER A 100 -6.54 -6.39 -19.62
CA SER A 100 -5.39 -5.53 -19.87
C SER A 100 -5.62 -4.62 -21.06
N ALA A 101 -5.21 -3.37 -20.92
CA ALA A 101 -5.45 -2.34 -21.92
C ALA A 101 -4.34 -1.29 -21.93
N LYS A 102 -4.16 -0.64 -23.08
CA LYS A 102 -3.35 0.57 -23.20
C LYS A 102 -4.24 1.73 -23.58
N PHE A 103 -4.15 2.83 -22.84
CA PHE A 103 -4.84 4.09 -23.12
C PHE A 103 -3.84 5.16 -23.53
N LEU A 104 -4.22 6.00 -24.49
CA LEU A 104 -3.44 7.18 -24.89
C LEU A 104 -4.21 8.43 -24.47
N VAL A 105 -3.65 9.15 -23.49
CA VAL A 105 -4.28 10.35 -22.92
C VAL A 105 -3.47 11.57 -23.34
N ASN A 106 -4.15 12.60 -23.84
CA ASN A 106 -3.49 13.85 -24.23
C ASN A 106 -2.89 14.56 -23.02
N ALA A 107 -1.57 14.82 -23.06
CA ALA A 107 -0.84 15.41 -21.94
C ALA A 107 -1.34 16.84 -21.62
N ASP A 108 -1.55 17.68 -22.63
CA ASP A 108 -1.99 19.07 -22.41
C ASP A 108 -3.31 19.12 -21.62
N THR A 109 -4.27 18.30 -22.03
CA THR A 109 -5.58 18.21 -21.39
C THR A 109 -5.47 17.65 -19.98
N LEU A 110 -4.71 16.58 -19.78
CA LEU A 110 -4.51 15.98 -18.47
C LEU A 110 -3.93 16.99 -17.46
N PHE A 111 -2.80 17.62 -17.79
CA PHE A 111 -2.13 18.56 -16.90
C PHE A 111 -2.95 19.82 -16.63
N ALA A 112 -3.67 20.33 -17.64
CA ALA A 112 -4.61 21.43 -17.45
C ALA A 112 -5.76 21.08 -16.50
N LYS A 113 -6.29 19.84 -16.58
CA LYS A 113 -7.43 19.39 -15.76
C LYS A 113 -7.05 19.09 -14.31
N ILE A 114 -5.85 18.57 -14.07
CA ILE A 114 -5.34 18.34 -12.70
C ILE A 114 -4.71 19.59 -12.08
N GLY A 115 -4.62 20.70 -12.82
CA GLY A 115 -4.06 21.97 -12.32
C GLY A 115 -2.57 21.89 -11.98
N GLN A 116 -1.82 21.02 -12.65
CA GLN A 116 -0.37 20.85 -12.44
C GLN A 116 0.41 21.31 -13.66
N PRO A 117 1.57 21.96 -13.49
CA PRO A 117 2.44 22.29 -14.62
C PRO A 117 2.94 21.02 -15.28
N MET A 118 3.08 21.05 -16.61
CA MET A 118 3.61 19.92 -17.37
C MET A 118 5.10 19.71 -17.02
N PRO A 119 5.51 18.50 -16.58
CA PRO A 119 6.91 18.17 -16.33
C PRO A 119 7.80 18.38 -17.57
N PRO A 120 9.06 18.84 -17.41
CA PRO A 120 9.97 19.11 -18.53
C PRO A 120 10.22 17.91 -19.46
N MET A 121 10.07 16.70 -18.94
CA MET A 121 10.25 15.44 -19.67
C MET A 121 9.05 15.07 -20.57
N ILE A 122 7.97 15.86 -20.54
CA ILE A 122 6.75 15.64 -21.33
C ILE A 122 6.63 16.78 -22.34
N LYS A 123 6.48 16.41 -23.62
CA LYS A 123 6.34 17.38 -24.71
C LYS A 123 4.90 17.86 -24.80
N LYS A 124 4.71 19.16 -25.00
CA LYS A 124 3.41 19.75 -25.34
C LYS A 124 2.80 19.03 -26.55
N GLY A 125 1.50 18.75 -26.50
CA GLY A 125 0.77 18.04 -27.56
C GLY A 125 1.01 16.53 -27.62
N SER A 126 1.88 15.96 -26.78
CA SER A 126 2.13 14.52 -26.76
C SER A 126 1.02 13.73 -26.05
N GLU A 127 0.96 12.44 -26.35
CA GLU A 127 0.12 11.48 -25.62
C GLU A 127 0.95 10.74 -24.57
N LEU A 128 0.35 10.53 -23.40
CA LEU A 128 0.85 9.62 -22.38
C LEU A 128 0.21 8.25 -22.57
N SER A 129 1.04 7.21 -22.52
CA SER A 129 0.59 5.83 -22.63
C SER A 129 0.41 5.23 -21.24
N PHE A 130 -0.82 4.85 -20.89
CA PHE A 130 -1.16 4.13 -19.67
C PHE A 130 -1.47 2.69 -20.02
N THR A 131 -0.55 1.77 -19.75
CA THR A 131 -0.81 0.33 -19.88
C THR A 131 -1.23 -0.23 -18.54
N VAL A 132 -2.42 -0.82 -18.48
CA VAL A 132 -3.08 -1.30 -17.27
C VAL A 132 -3.29 -2.81 -17.36
N LYS A 133 -3.07 -3.52 -16.25
CA LYS A 133 -3.54 -4.89 -16.01
C LYS A 133 -4.37 -4.92 -14.74
N VAL A 134 -5.67 -5.14 -14.86
CA VAL A 134 -6.57 -5.21 -13.71
C VAL A 134 -6.36 -6.53 -12.97
N VAL A 135 -6.06 -6.43 -11.69
CA VAL A 135 -5.85 -7.57 -10.79
C VAL A 135 -7.17 -7.95 -10.12
N SER A 136 -7.91 -6.98 -9.60
CA SER A 136 -9.18 -7.22 -8.94
C SER A 136 -10.10 -5.99 -8.97
N VAL A 137 -11.39 -6.25 -8.83
CA VAL A 137 -12.46 -5.26 -8.67
C VAL A 137 -13.34 -5.73 -7.53
N LEU A 138 -13.42 -4.94 -6.47
CA LEU A 138 -14.12 -5.29 -5.23
C LEU A 138 -15.04 -4.15 -4.81
N THR A 139 -16.17 -4.47 -4.22
CA THR A 139 -16.96 -3.49 -3.45
C THR A 139 -16.16 -3.05 -2.22
N SER A 140 -16.55 -1.92 -1.61
CA SER A 140 -15.93 -1.50 -0.35
C SER A 140 -16.07 -2.57 0.73
N GLU A 141 -17.21 -3.26 0.83
CA GLU A 141 -17.43 -4.33 1.81
C GLU A 141 -16.53 -5.55 1.56
N GLU A 142 -16.46 -6.05 0.32
CA GLU A 142 -15.58 -7.15 -0.06
C GLU A 142 -14.11 -6.82 0.25
N PHE A 143 -13.67 -5.59 -0.09
CA PHE A 143 -12.32 -5.13 0.19
C PHE A 143 -12.04 -5.05 1.68
N GLN A 144 -12.95 -4.49 2.49
CA GLN A 144 -12.78 -4.43 3.94
C GLN A 144 -12.71 -5.81 4.56
N LYS A 145 -13.57 -6.74 4.14
CA LYS A 145 -13.54 -8.13 4.59
C LYS A 145 -12.22 -8.81 4.23
N GLN A 146 -11.77 -8.68 2.99
CA GLN A 146 -10.50 -9.25 2.55
C GLN A 146 -9.32 -8.67 3.33
N GLN A 147 -9.29 -7.36 3.57
CA GLN A 147 -8.24 -6.73 4.38
C GLN A 147 -8.28 -7.19 5.84
N ALA A 148 -9.46 -7.34 6.43
CA ALA A 148 -9.59 -7.84 7.80
C ALA A 148 -9.11 -9.29 7.94
N GLU A 149 -9.45 -10.15 6.98
CA GLU A 149 -8.98 -11.54 6.94
C GLU A 149 -7.47 -11.62 6.71
N ALA A 150 -6.93 -10.82 5.79
CA ALA A 150 -5.49 -10.74 5.54
C ALA A 150 -4.75 -10.23 6.79
N GLY A 151 -5.27 -9.18 7.44
CA GLY A 151 -4.71 -8.64 8.67
C GLY A 151 -4.72 -9.65 9.82
N LYS A 152 -5.80 -10.43 9.97
CA LYS A 152 -5.85 -11.52 10.97
C LYS A 152 -4.78 -12.59 10.69
N LYS A 153 -4.69 -13.07 9.44
CA LYS A 153 -3.66 -14.04 9.04
C LYS A 153 -2.26 -13.50 9.26
N GLN A 154 -2.02 -12.22 8.94
CA GLN A 154 -0.72 -11.59 9.13
C GLN A 154 -0.35 -11.48 10.61
N LYS A 155 -1.31 -11.17 11.50
CA LYS A 155 -1.06 -11.16 12.95
C LYS A 155 -0.60 -12.53 13.44
N ASP A 156 -1.20 -13.62 12.95
CA ASP A 156 -0.79 -14.97 13.33
C ASP A 156 0.62 -15.32 12.81
N ILE A 157 0.96 -14.88 11.59
CA ILE A 157 2.31 -15.02 11.02
C ILE A 157 3.34 -14.24 11.85
N ASP A 158 3.05 -12.98 12.16
CA ASP A 158 3.94 -12.13 12.94
C ASP A 158 4.18 -12.70 14.34
N ALA A 159 3.12 -13.16 15.01
CA ALA A 159 3.21 -13.78 16.32
C ALA A 159 4.13 -15.02 16.30
N LYS A 160 4.00 -15.86 15.27
CA LYS A 160 4.86 -17.04 15.09
C LYS A 160 6.33 -16.65 14.87
N ILE A 161 6.58 -15.67 14.01
CA ILE A 161 7.93 -15.14 13.74
C ILE A 161 8.58 -14.61 15.02
N ILE A 162 7.81 -13.86 15.83
CA ILE A 162 8.27 -13.33 17.11
C ILE A 162 8.60 -14.46 18.09
N ASP A 163 7.74 -15.49 18.17
CA ASP A 163 7.96 -16.61 19.09
C ASP A 163 9.19 -17.44 18.73
N GLU A 164 9.42 -17.68 17.44
CA GLU A 164 10.63 -18.32 16.94
C GLU A 164 11.88 -17.49 17.26
N TYR A 165 11.80 -16.16 17.08
CA TYR A 165 12.91 -15.26 17.44
C TYR A 165 13.21 -15.28 18.95
N LEU A 166 12.18 -15.21 19.80
CA LEU A 166 12.35 -15.25 21.26
C LEU A 166 12.98 -16.56 21.72
N ALA A 167 12.52 -17.70 21.19
CA ALA A 167 13.07 -19.01 21.51
C ALA A 167 14.52 -19.14 21.06
N LYS A 168 14.82 -18.76 19.81
CA LYS A 168 16.17 -18.82 19.24
C LYS A 168 17.18 -17.98 20.02
N ASN A 169 16.75 -16.87 20.60
CA ASN A 169 17.61 -15.94 21.34
C ASN A 169 17.51 -16.10 22.87
N ASN A 170 16.82 -17.13 23.38
CA ASN A 170 16.63 -17.37 24.82
C ASN A 170 15.97 -16.19 25.57
N LEU A 171 15.06 -15.47 24.91
CA LEU A 171 14.39 -14.29 25.47
C LEU A 171 12.99 -14.59 26.03
N THR A 172 12.43 -15.77 25.75
CA THR A 172 11.04 -16.13 26.08
C THR A 172 10.68 -15.88 27.55
N ALA A 173 11.58 -16.20 28.49
CA ALA A 173 11.32 -16.03 29.92
C ALA A 173 11.24 -14.56 30.38
N LYS A 174 11.87 -13.64 29.63
CA LYS A 174 11.88 -12.20 29.94
C LYS A 174 10.81 -11.42 29.18
N ALA A 175 10.27 -12.01 28.12
CA ALA A 175 9.33 -11.38 27.22
C ALA A 175 7.96 -11.14 27.90
N ARG A 176 7.43 -9.93 27.70
CA ARG A 176 6.09 -9.52 28.10
C ARG A 176 5.31 -9.21 26.83
N LYS A 177 4.29 -10.03 26.53
CA LYS A 177 3.41 -9.82 25.38
C LYS A 177 2.19 -9.00 25.78
N THR A 178 1.80 -8.05 24.96
CA THR A 178 0.57 -7.28 25.14
C THR A 178 -0.58 -7.85 24.30
N ALA A 179 -1.81 -7.35 24.52
CA ALA A 179 -2.98 -7.79 23.78
C ALA A 179 -2.95 -7.39 22.28
N SER A 180 -2.17 -6.36 21.92
CA SER A 180 -2.00 -5.93 20.53
C SER A 180 -1.01 -6.82 19.75
N GLY A 181 -0.26 -7.66 20.46
CA GLY A 181 0.80 -8.52 19.92
C GLY A 181 2.20 -7.92 20.02
N LEU A 182 2.34 -6.69 20.54
CA LEU A 182 3.65 -6.13 20.88
C LEU A 182 4.35 -7.00 21.93
N VAL A 183 5.65 -7.20 21.77
CA VAL A 183 6.47 -7.88 22.78
C VAL A 183 7.55 -6.96 23.30
N TYR A 184 7.57 -6.81 24.62
CA TYR A 184 8.58 -6.06 25.34
C TYR A 184 9.54 -7.00 26.08
N VAL A 185 10.85 -6.81 25.90
CA VAL A 185 11.89 -7.56 26.62
C VAL A 185 12.79 -6.55 27.35
N PRO A 186 12.68 -6.42 28.69
CA PRO A 186 13.55 -5.51 29.44
C PRO A 186 15.01 -5.99 29.39
N GLN A 187 15.94 -5.06 29.21
CA GLN A 187 17.39 -5.34 29.15
C GLN A 187 18.15 -4.76 30.35
N THR A 188 17.92 -3.50 30.68
CA THR A 188 18.51 -2.82 31.84
C THR A 188 17.43 -2.02 32.52
N GLU A 189 17.18 -2.29 33.81
CA GLU A 189 16.10 -1.63 34.55
C GLU A 189 16.33 -0.13 34.69
N GLY A 190 15.26 0.65 34.49
CA GLY A 190 15.18 2.05 34.85
C GLY A 190 14.57 2.23 36.25
N THR A 191 14.91 3.32 36.92
CA THR A 191 14.42 3.62 38.28
C THR A 191 13.33 4.68 38.31
N GLY A 192 13.04 5.34 37.19
CA GLY A 192 12.04 6.40 37.13
C GLY A 192 10.63 5.91 36.82
N ALA A 193 9.71 6.88 36.64
CA ALA A 193 8.34 6.60 36.24
C ALA A 193 8.25 6.10 34.78
N SER A 194 7.16 5.44 34.45
CA SER A 194 6.78 5.16 33.06
C SER A 194 6.04 6.35 32.45
N PRO A 195 6.22 6.63 31.14
CA PRO A 195 5.52 7.72 30.49
C PRO A 195 4.05 7.36 30.29
N THR A 196 3.20 8.37 30.34
CA THR A 196 1.75 8.26 30.06
C THR A 196 1.40 9.02 28.78
N PRO A 197 0.30 8.67 28.08
CA PRO A 197 -0.11 9.40 26.87
C PRO A 197 -0.20 10.92 27.12
N GLY A 198 0.52 11.69 26.30
CA GLY A 198 0.69 13.13 26.44
C GLY A 198 2.03 13.59 27.02
N ASP A 199 2.77 12.70 27.68
CA ASP A 199 4.12 13.01 28.12
C ASP A 199 5.07 13.13 26.93
N ASN A 200 6.00 14.07 27.04
CA ASN A 200 7.12 14.18 26.11
C ASN A 200 8.27 13.31 26.60
N VAL A 201 8.90 12.58 25.69
CA VAL A 201 10.02 11.68 26.00
C VAL A 201 11.21 11.95 25.10
N LYS A 202 12.40 11.70 25.66
CA LYS A 202 13.67 11.64 24.93
C LYS A 202 14.12 10.19 24.86
N VAL A 203 14.30 9.67 23.65
CA VAL A 203 14.69 8.27 23.45
C VAL A 203 15.91 8.15 22.54
N HIS A 204 16.82 7.26 22.91
CA HIS A 204 17.71 6.64 21.96
C HIS A 204 17.08 5.36 21.44
N TYR A 205 17.20 5.14 20.13
CA TYR A 205 16.73 3.93 19.49
C TYR A 205 17.69 3.44 18.41
N THR A 206 17.62 2.14 18.15
CA THR A 206 18.15 1.49 16.94
C THR A 206 17.10 0.50 16.43
N GLY A 207 16.63 0.73 15.20
CA GLY A 207 15.69 -0.14 14.48
C GLY A 207 16.42 -1.15 13.60
N LYS A 208 16.13 -2.43 13.79
CA LYS A 208 16.73 -3.53 13.04
C LYS A 208 15.67 -4.52 12.55
N PHE A 209 15.99 -5.21 11.46
CA PHE A 209 15.31 -6.45 11.11
C PHE A 209 15.68 -7.56 12.11
N LEU A 210 14.91 -8.65 12.14
CA LEU A 210 15.17 -9.77 13.06
C LEU A 210 16.46 -10.55 12.73
N ASP A 211 17.03 -10.36 11.54
CA ASP A 211 18.37 -10.87 11.17
C ASP A 211 19.52 -9.99 11.73
N GLY A 212 19.19 -8.87 12.38
CA GLY A 212 20.14 -7.93 12.98
C GLY A 212 20.56 -6.77 12.06
N LYS A 213 20.14 -6.74 10.79
CA LYS A 213 20.44 -5.64 9.88
C LYS A 213 19.74 -4.36 10.33
N GLU A 214 20.52 -3.31 10.59
CA GLU A 214 20.02 -1.99 10.94
C GLU A 214 19.43 -1.27 9.72
N PHE A 215 18.30 -0.59 9.93
CA PHE A 215 17.69 0.28 8.92
C PHE A 215 17.55 1.73 9.39
N ASP A 216 17.59 1.98 10.70
CA ASP A 216 17.53 3.33 11.27
C ASP A 216 18.12 3.37 12.69
N SER A 217 18.73 4.49 13.08
CA SER A 217 19.21 4.71 14.44
C SER A 217 19.37 6.19 14.76
N SER A 218 18.88 6.60 15.94
CA SER A 218 19.13 7.94 16.51
C SER A 218 20.64 8.23 16.72
N LYS A 219 21.46 7.20 16.90
CA LYS A 219 22.90 7.36 17.15
C LYS A 219 23.64 7.82 15.90
N SER A 220 23.15 7.46 14.71
CA SER A 220 23.71 7.93 13.44
C SER A 220 23.64 9.45 13.28
N GLY A 221 22.59 10.08 13.81
CA GLY A 221 22.41 11.54 13.85
C GLY A 221 23.00 12.21 15.10
N GLY A 222 23.55 11.43 16.03
CA GLY A 222 24.18 11.92 17.27
C GLY A 222 23.23 12.58 18.28
N LYS A 223 21.90 12.50 18.10
CA LYS A 223 20.92 13.15 18.98
C LYS A 223 19.74 12.21 19.30
N PRO A 224 19.24 12.22 20.55
CA PRO A 224 18.00 11.53 20.90
C PRO A 224 16.81 12.04 20.08
N LEU A 225 15.79 11.20 19.91
CA LEU A 225 14.51 11.62 19.36
C LEU A 225 13.63 12.18 20.48
N ASP A 226 13.08 13.37 20.26
CA ASP A 226 12.06 14.01 21.08
C ASP A 226 10.68 13.73 20.49
N MET A 227 9.74 13.25 21.31
CA MET A 227 8.39 12.92 20.85
C MET A 227 7.37 12.93 21.98
N GLN A 228 6.09 13.07 21.63
CA GLN A 228 4.98 12.94 22.56
C GLN A 228 4.36 11.55 22.46
N VAL A 229 4.22 10.86 23.60
CA VAL A 229 3.66 9.50 23.65
C VAL A 229 2.16 9.53 23.40
N GLY A 230 1.68 8.67 22.51
CA GLY A 230 0.26 8.50 22.20
C GLY A 230 -0.33 9.61 21.31
N ALA A 231 0.53 10.39 20.65
CA ALA A 231 0.12 11.43 19.72
C ALA A 231 -0.04 10.92 18.27
N GLY A 232 0.30 9.66 17.98
CA GLY A 232 0.24 9.11 16.62
C GLY A 232 1.32 9.68 15.68
N MET A 233 2.38 10.27 16.25
CA MET A 233 3.50 10.86 15.49
C MET A 233 4.53 9.81 15.05
N VAL A 234 4.40 8.58 15.54
CA VAL A 234 5.25 7.41 15.25
C VAL A 234 4.39 6.17 15.07
N ILE A 235 5.03 5.05 14.75
CA ILE A 235 4.38 3.75 14.68
C ILE A 235 3.71 3.39 16.01
N GLN A 236 2.55 2.72 15.93
CA GLN A 236 1.73 2.39 17.09
C GLN A 236 2.47 1.56 18.14
N GLY A 237 3.38 0.68 17.71
CA GLY A 237 4.19 -0.14 18.59
C GLY A 237 5.13 0.68 19.49
N TRP A 238 5.53 1.89 19.09
CA TRP A 238 6.30 2.80 19.94
C TRP A 238 5.40 3.52 20.94
N ASP A 239 4.27 4.07 20.49
CA ASP A 239 3.29 4.72 21.36
C ASP A 239 2.83 3.79 22.49
N GLU A 240 2.65 2.51 22.18
CA GLU A 240 2.37 1.48 23.18
C GLU A 240 3.61 1.09 23.99
N GLY A 241 4.70 0.71 23.32
CA GLY A 241 5.88 0.12 23.95
C GLY A 241 6.60 1.04 24.94
N LEU A 242 6.62 2.35 24.67
CA LEU A 242 7.24 3.32 25.57
C LEU A 242 6.53 3.39 26.93
N THR A 243 5.22 3.13 26.98
CA THR A 243 4.46 3.10 28.24
C THR A 243 4.81 1.91 29.14
N LEU A 244 5.46 0.89 28.57
CA LEU A 244 5.94 -0.30 29.31
C LEU A 244 7.32 -0.09 29.92
N MET A 245 8.04 0.94 29.48
CA MET A 245 9.39 1.29 29.93
C MET A 245 9.37 2.28 31.08
N LYS A 246 10.45 2.33 31.85
CA LYS A 246 10.74 3.33 32.88
C LYS A 246 11.83 4.29 32.40
N LYS A 247 11.83 5.52 32.92
CA LYS A 247 12.97 6.43 32.71
C LYS A 247 14.28 5.77 33.18
N GLY A 248 15.29 5.83 32.31
CA GLY A 248 16.60 5.20 32.45
C GLY A 248 16.66 3.75 31.96
N GLU A 249 15.53 3.15 31.55
CA GLU A 249 15.47 1.75 31.13
C GLU A 249 15.99 1.57 29.70
N LYS A 250 16.67 0.43 29.48
CA LYS A 250 16.92 -0.12 28.15
C LYS A 250 16.03 -1.33 27.94
N GLY A 251 15.40 -1.41 26.79
CA GLY A 251 14.53 -2.52 26.45
C GLY A 251 14.46 -2.78 24.96
N LEU A 252 14.06 -3.99 24.61
CA LEU A 252 13.84 -4.42 23.24
C LEU A 252 12.34 -4.51 22.99
N LEU A 253 11.86 -3.85 21.94
CA LEU A 253 10.50 -3.99 21.42
C LEU A 253 10.55 -4.86 20.17
N LEU A 254 9.83 -5.98 20.16
CA LEU A 254 9.51 -6.72 18.94
C LEU A 254 8.10 -6.32 18.52
N ILE A 255 8.03 -5.66 17.36
CA ILE A 255 6.82 -5.00 16.88
C ILE A 255 6.29 -5.80 15.69
N PRO A 256 5.08 -6.40 15.81
CA PRO A 256 4.43 -7.03 14.66
C PRO A 256 4.14 -5.98 13.57
N SER A 257 4.09 -6.41 12.32
CA SER A 257 3.98 -5.52 11.17
C SER A 257 2.78 -4.58 11.24
N GLY A 258 1.65 -5.05 11.76
CA GLY A 258 0.42 -4.26 11.95
C GLY A 258 0.54 -3.12 12.98
N LEU A 259 1.53 -3.17 13.88
CA LEU A 259 1.87 -2.06 14.80
C LEU A 259 3.09 -1.25 14.32
N ALA A 260 3.63 -1.61 13.16
CA ALA A 260 4.75 -0.95 12.49
C ALA A 260 4.28 -0.29 11.19
N TYR A 261 4.79 -0.72 10.03
CA TYR A 261 4.52 -0.12 8.72
C TYR A 261 3.47 -0.87 7.89
N GLY A 262 2.86 -1.93 8.44
CA GLY A 262 1.77 -2.66 7.80
C GLY A 262 2.20 -3.43 6.54
N PRO A 263 1.26 -3.67 5.60
CA PRO A 263 1.49 -4.55 4.44
C PRO A 263 2.25 -3.91 3.28
N ASP A 264 2.42 -2.58 3.30
CA ASP A 264 3.07 -1.85 2.21
C ASP A 264 4.54 -1.61 2.53
N GLN A 265 5.37 -1.49 1.49
CA GLN A 265 6.79 -1.18 1.65
C GLN A 265 6.97 0.26 2.14
N TYR A 266 7.86 0.46 3.10
CA TYR A 266 8.24 1.78 3.62
C TYR A 266 9.76 1.99 3.52
N GLY A 267 10.20 2.76 2.54
CA GLY A 267 11.63 2.97 2.27
C GLY A 267 12.36 1.63 2.09
N PRO A 268 13.37 1.29 2.92
CA PRO A 268 14.07 0.00 2.86
C PRO A 268 13.35 -1.15 3.56
N ILE A 269 12.20 -0.90 4.21
CA ILE A 269 11.47 -1.88 5.02
C ILE A 269 10.41 -2.56 4.15
N PRO A 270 10.51 -3.88 3.90
CA PRO A 270 9.48 -4.61 3.18
C PRO A 270 8.14 -4.60 3.92
N GLY A 271 7.03 -4.67 3.19
CA GLY A 271 5.71 -4.86 3.77
C GLY A 271 5.63 -6.13 4.62
N ASN A 272 4.78 -6.11 5.64
CA ASN A 272 4.59 -7.21 6.60
C ASN A 272 5.87 -7.57 7.39
N SER A 273 6.81 -6.64 7.56
CA SER A 273 8.02 -6.89 8.36
C SER A 273 7.73 -6.80 9.86
N VAL A 274 8.08 -7.86 10.60
CA VAL A 274 8.28 -7.79 12.05
C VAL A 274 9.61 -7.08 12.31
N LEU A 275 9.58 -6.05 13.16
CA LEU A 275 10.74 -5.22 13.45
C LEU A 275 11.17 -5.36 14.90
N GLN A 276 12.47 -5.21 15.15
CA GLN A 276 12.99 -5.05 16.51
C GLN A 276 13.53 -3.63 16.71
N PHE A 277 13.24 -3.07 17.88
CA PHE A 277 13.77 -1.77 18.29
C PHE A 277 14.45 -1.90 19.64
N GLU A 278 15.74 -1.63 19.67
CA GLU A 278 16.47 -1.41 20.90
C GLU A 278 16.22 0.03 21.35
N MET A 279 15.60 0.20 22.52
CA MET A 279 15.15 1.48 23.05
C MET A 279 15.89 1.81 24.35
N GLU A 280 16.22 3.08 24.53
CA GLU A 280 16.73 3.64 25.78
C GLU A 280 15.93 4.91 26.09
N LEU A 281 15.14 4.87 27.17
CA LEU A 281 14.29 5.98 27.59
C LEU A 281 15.09 6.91 28.50
N LEU A 282 15.55 8.04 27.97
CA LEU A 282 16.48 8.94 28.66
C LEU A 282 15.75 9.86 29.64
N ASP A 283 14.65 10.46 29.18
CA ASP A 283 13.94 11.47 29.95
C ASP A 283 12.44 11.47 29.65
N ILE A 284 11.68 11.96 30.62
CA ILE A 284 10.23 12.13 30.55
C ILE A 284 9.91 13.51 31.11
N THR A 285 9.26 14.34 30.29
CA THR A 285 8.71 15.63 30.69
C THR A 285 7.20 15.55 30.64
N LYS A 286 6.53 15.89 31.75
CA LYS A 286 5.07 15.92 31.79
C LYS A 286 4.53 16.88 30.74
N GLY A 287 3.67 16.36 29.88
CA GLY A 287 3.00 17.13 28.84
C GLY A 287 1.49 17.15 29.03
N THR A 288 0.81 17.94 28.23
CA THR A 288 -0.66 17.96 28.17
C THR A 288 -1.15 16.81 27.31
N LYS A 289 -2.17 16.09 27.78
CA LYS A 289 -2.79 14.96 27.06
C LYS A 289 -3.12 15.35 25.61
N PRO A 290 -2.79 14.52 24.60
CA PRO A 290 -3.08 14.86 23.21
C PRO A 290 -4.59 14.90 23.01
N ALA A 291 -5.05 15.87 22.22
CA ALA A 291 -6.46 15.99 21.85
C ALA A 291 -6.81 14.93 20.79
N GLY A 292 -6.96 13.66 21.21
CA GLY A 292 -7.36 12.55 20.33
C GLY A 292 -6.36 12.26 19.19
N PRO A 293 -6.63 11.22 18.37
CA PRO A 293 -5.73 10.85 17.29
C PRO A 293 -5.74 11.93 16.21
N ALA A 294 -4.62 12.64 16.05
CA ALA A 294 -4.38 13.45 14.87
C ALA A 294 -4.22 12.53 13.65
N LEU A 295 -4.85 12.91 12.54
CA LEU A 295 -4.69 12.23 11.26
C LEU A 295 -3.19 12.10 10.91
N PRO A 296 -2.76 10.98 10.29
CA PRO A 296 -1.36 10.77 9.97
C PRO A 296 -0.84 11.92 9.11
N SER A 297 0.15 12.64 9.63
CA SER A 297 0.86 13.66 8.88
C SER A 297 1.78 12.95 7.87
N PRO A 298 1.79 13.33 6.59
CA PRO A 298 2.70 12.75 5.62
C PRO A 298 4.15 12.99 6.08
N ALA A 299 4.96 11.94 6.04
CA ALA A 299 6.37 12.00 6.39
C ALA A 299 7.08 13.13 5.61
N PRO A 300 8.04 13.86 6.22
CA PRO A 300 8.82 14.85 5.51
C PRO A 300 9.59 14.15 4.38
N ALA A 301 9.39 14.65 3.15
CA ALA A 301 10.20 14.27 2.01
C ALA A 301 11.68 14.55 2.32
N LYS A 302 12.53 13.52 2.20
CA LYS A 302 13.97 13.71 2.01
C LYS A 302 14.25 13.93 0.53
#